data_AF-A0A965J7K7-F1
#
_entry.id   AF-A0A965J7K7-F1
#
_cell.length_a   1.000
_cell.length_b   1.000
_cell.length_c   1.000
_cell.angle_alpha   90.00
_cell.angle_beta   90.00
_cell.angle_gamma   90.00
#
_symmetry.space_group_name_H-M   'P 1'
#
loop_
_entity.id
_entity.type
_entity.pdbx_description
1 polymer ?
#
loop_
_entity_poly.entity_id
_entity_poly.type
_entity_poly.pdbx_seq_one_letter_code
_entity_poly.pdbx_strand_id
1 'polypeptide(L)'
;HRLKKPFAIVTPNGGEMRFLRNSRKEDFVLFEKGAPTWIFDPKEAKPYVILEAEPKLATAGAGDVLRGIMAAYLARTNNYMESAVLAAKRLLKAVHACPQEFPVATEIIEKI
;
A
#
# COMPACT_ATOMS: atom_id res chain seq x y z
N HIS A 1 -14.45 20.43 -15.96
CA HIS A 1 -13.05 20.17 -15.54
C HIS A 1 -12.70 18.71 -15.81
N ARG A 2 -11.67 18.41 -16.62
CA ARG A 2 -11.14 17.03 -16.70
C ARG A 2 -10.36 16.74 -15.42
N LEU A 3 -10.77 15.73 -14.66
CA LEU A 3 -9.98 15.21 -13.53
C LEU A 3 -8.62 14.73 -14.07
N LYS A 4 -7.52 15.29 -13.54
CA LYS A 4 -6.16 14.86 -13.91
C LYS A 4 -5.98 13.38 -13.50
N LYS A 5 -5.11 12.66 -14.21
CA LYS A 5 -4.70 11.32 -13.76
C LYS A 5 -3.84 11.49 -12.49
N PRO A 6 -4.06 10.67 -11.45
CA PRO A 6 -3.11 10.62 -10.34
C PRO A 6 -1.73 10.26 -10.91
N PHE A 7 -0.69 10.87 -10.35
CA PHE A 7 0.69 10.67 -10.79
C PHE A 7 1.57 10.05 -9.71
N ALA A 8 1.00 9.68 -8.56
CA ALA A 8 1.69 9.06 -7.45
C ALA A 8 0.78 8.12 -6.63
N ILE A 9 1.40 7.17 -5.92
CA ILE A 9 0.80 6.46 -4.78
C ILE A 9 1.51 6.94 -3.52
N VAL A 10 0.75 7.34 -2.49
CA VAL A 10 1.30 7.81 -1.22
C VAL A 10 0.92 6.83 -0.12
N THR A 11 1.90 6.37 0.67
CA THR A 11 1.73 5.25 1.63
C THR A 11 1.91 5.68 3.10
N PRO A 12 1.10 6.60 3.67
CA PRO A 12 1.28 7.06 5.04
C PRO A 12 0.80 6.01 6.06
N ASN A 13 1.40 6.01 7.25
CA ASN A 13 0.78 5.49 8.46
C ASN A 13 -0.04 6.60 9.15
N GLY A 14 -0.76 6.27 10.23
CA GLY A 14 -1.58 7.25 10.96
C GLY A 14 -0.82 8.49 11.45
N GLY A 15 0.46 8.35 11.79
CA GLY A 15 1.32 9.48 12.18
C GLY A 15 1.75 10.37 11.01
N GLU A 16 1.85 9.81 9.82
CA GLU A 16 2.25 10.48 8.58
C GLU A 16 1.09 11.20 7.88
N MET A 17 -0.16 10.80 8.15
CA MET A 17 -1.37 11.40 7.54
C MET A 17 -1.46 12.92 7.73
N ARG A 18 -0.96 13.45 8.85
CA ARG A 18 -0.92 14.91 9.10
C ARG A 18 -0.16 15.69 8.04
N PHE A 19 0.84 15.09 7.41
CA PHE A 19 1.66 15.74 6.39
C PHE A 19 0.92 15.90 5.05
N LEU A 20 -0.19 15.16 4.86
CA LEU A 20 -1.00 15.21 3.66
C LEU A 20 -2.22 16.14 3.77
N ARG A 21 -2.41 16.81 4.92
CA ARG A 21 -3.62 17.62 5.18
C ARG A 21 -3.89 18.69 4.12
N ASN A 22 -2.84 19.27 3.55
CA ASN A 22 -2.94 20.33 2.53
C ASN A 22 -2.65 19.83 1.11
N SER A 23 -2.55 18.51 0.92
CA SER A 23 -2.33 17.92 -0.40
C SER A 23 -3.63 17.91 -1.23
N ARG A 24 -3.50 18.04 -2.55
CA ARG A 24 -4.65 17.93 -3.46
C ARG A 24 -5.00 16.47 -3.63
N LYS A 25 -6.20 16.09 -3.21
CA LYS A 25 -6.64 14.68 -3.19
C LYS A 25 -6.69 14.06 -4.59
N GLU A 26 -6.83 14.88 -5.62
CA GLU A 26 -6.93 14.45 -7.02
C GLU A 26 -5.58 14.01 -7.63
N ASP A 27 -4.47 14.28 -6.94
CA ASP A 27 -3.12 14.11 -7.49
C ASP A 27 -2.52 12.71 -7.21
N PHE A 28 -3.10 11.94 -6.29
CA PHE A 28 -2.53 10.67 -5.85
C PHE A 28 -3.58 9.62 -5.45
N VAL A 29 -3.17 8.35 -5.51
CA VAL A 29 -3.84 7.26 -4.78
C VAL A 29 -3.27 7.21 -3.37
N LEU A 30 -4.14 7.25 -2.37
CA LEU A 30 -3.77 7.18 -0.95
C LEU A 30 -3.83 5.74 -0.47
N PHE A 31 -2.73 5.20 0.03
CA PHE A 31 -2.65 3.91 0.71
C PHE A 31 -2.38 4.14 2.19
N GLU A 32 -3.44 4.27 2.98
CA GLU A 32 -3.33 4.45 4.43
C GLU A 32 -3.08 3.10 5.10
N LYS A 33 -1.83 2.91 5.55
CA LYS A 33 -1.39 1.71 6.26
C LYS A 33 -2.06 1.67 7.64
N GLY A 34 -2.65 0.54 7.99
CA GLY A 34 -3.28 0.32 9.29
C GLY A 34 -4.08 -0.98 9.33
N ALA A 35 -4.78 -1.18 10.44
CA ALA A 35 -5.78 -2.23 10.61
C ALA A 35 -7.15 -1.57 10.88
N PRO A 36 -8.02 -1.40 9.86
CA PRO A 36 -7.87 -1.85 8.48
C PRO A 36 -6.97 -0.94 7.62
N THR A 37 -6.50 -1.47 6.50
CA THR A 37 -5.77 -0.69 5.48
C THR A 37 -6.76 -0.12 4.47
N TRP A 38 -6.65 1.18 4.19
CA TRP A 38 -7.53 1.87 3.25
C TRP A 38 -6.79 2.31 2.00
N ILE A 39 -7.42 2.13 0.84
CA ILE A 39 -6.88 2.57 -0.44
C ILE A 39 -7.92 3.46 -1.11
N PHE A 40 -7.59 4.74 -1.29
CA PHE A 40 -8.47 5.74 -1.90
C PHE A 40 -7.89 6.16 -3.25
N ASP A 41 -8.67 6.00 -4.31
CA ASP A 41 -8.44 6.67 -5.60
C ASP A 41 -9.48 7.79 -5.73
N PRO A 42 -9.07 9.05 -5.96
CA PRO A 42 -10.00 10.18 -6.12
C PRO A 42 -10.98 10.02 -7.29
N LYS A 43 -10.75 9.08 -8.20
CA LYS A 43 -11.64 8.77 -9.32
C LYS A 43 -12.66 7.70 -9.02
N GLU A 44 -12.46 6.94 -7.95
CA GLU A 44 -13.37 5.89 -7.50
C GLU A 44 -14.34 6.45 -6.46
N ALA A 45 -15.62 6.08 -6.55
CA ALA A 45 -16.63 6.55 -5.62
C ALA A 45 -16.48 5.92 -4.22
N LYS A 46 -15.80 4.78 -4.12
CA LYS A 46 -15.63 4.02 -2.87
C LYS A 46 -14.17 3.61 -2.69
N PRO A 47 -13.64 3.67 -1.45
CA PRO A 47 -12.32 3.14 -1.16
C PRO A 47 -12.31 1.61 -1.29
N TYR A 48 -11.13 1.08 -1.60
CA TYR A 48 -10.84 -0.33 -1.37
C TYR A 48 -10.35 -0.50 0.06
N VAL A 49 -10.88 -1.49 0.78
CA VAL A 49 -10.56 -1.73 2.19
C VAL A 49 -10.02 -3.15 2.34
N ILE A 50 -8.85 -3.27 2.94
CA ILE A 50 -8.27 -4.54 3.36
C ILE A 50 -8.52 -4.66 4.86
N LEU A 51 -9.48 -5.53 5.20
CA LEU A 51 -9.89 -5.76 6.59
C LEU A 51 -8.92 -6.68 7.35
N GLU A 52 -8.05 -7.37 6.64
CA GLU A 52 -7.06 -8.27 7.20
C GLU A 52 -6.02 -7.49 8.00
N ALA A 53 -6.03 -7.69 9.32
CA ALA A 53 -5.02 -7.19 10.23
C ALA A 53 -3.98 -8.31 10.43
N GLU A 54 -2.73 -8.03 10.08
CA GLU A 54 -1.64 -8.99 10.23
C GLU A 54 -0.53 -8.36 11.09
N PRO A 55 -0.47 -8.68 12.41
CA PRO A 55 0.56 -8.19 13.33
C PRO A 55 1.99 -8.44 12.86
N LYS A 56 2.25 -9.50 12.08
CA LYS A 56 3.57 -9.80 11.49
C LYS A 56 4.09 -8.66 10.60
N LEU A 57 3.23 -7.79 10.09
CA LEU A 57 3.60 -6.60 9.32
C LEU A 57 4.14 -5.45 10.18
N ALA A 58 4.01 -5.51 11.50
CA ALA A 58 4.51 -4.49 12.44
C ALA A 58 6.03 -4.61 12.67
N THR A 59 6.77 -4.76 11.57
CA THR A 59 8.22 -5.00 11.52
C THR A 59 8.90 -3.92 10.68
N ALA A 60 10.16 -3.61 11.01
CA ALA A 60 10.93 -2.61 10.29
C ALA A 60 11.14 -3.05 8.82
N GLY A 61 10.88 -2.14 7.88
CA GLY A 61 11.10 -2.37 6.45
C GLY A 61 9.96 -3.04 5.69
N ALA A 62 8.91 -3.58 6.33
CA ALA A 62 7.74 -4.12 5.61
C ALA A 62 7.07 -3.08 4.70
N GLY A 63 7.09 -1.80 5.12
CA GLY A 63 6.62 -0.69 4.29
C GLY A 63 7.48 -0.42 3.04
N ASP A 64 8.78 -0.71 3.09
CA ASP A 64 9.67 -0.56 1.93
C ASP A 64 9.52 -1.74 0.97
N VAL A 65 9.32 -2.95 1.51
CA VAL A 65 8.93 -4.12 0.72
C VAL A 65 7.61 -3.86 -0.02
N LEU A 66 6.59 -3.33 0.67
CA LEU A 66 5.33 -2.94 0.05
C LEU A 66 5.54 -2.00 -1.14
N ARG A 67 6.34 -0.95 -0.96
CA ARG A 67 6.64 0.04 -2.01
C ARG A 67 7.36 -0.58 -3.20
N GLY A 68 8.30 -1.50 -2.96
CA GLY A 68 9.00 -2.24 -4.01
C GLY A 68 8.05 -3.09 -4.85
N ILE A 69 7.18 -3.88 -4.20
CA ILE A 69 6.15 -4.68 -4.88
C ILE A 69 5.20 -3.77 -5.68
N MET A 70 4.78 -2.66 -5.07
CA MET A 70 3.86 -1.71 -5.68
C MET A 70 4.44 -1.04 -6.93
N ALA A 71 5.71 -0.62 -6.88
CA ALA A 71 6.42 -0.11 -8.05
C ALA A 71 6.51 -1.16 -9.17
N ALA A 72 6.78 -2.43 -8.82
CA ALA A 72 6.84 -3.52 -9.79
C ALA A 72 5.48 -3.78 -10.46
N TYR A 73 4.37 -3.72 -9.73
CA TYR A 73 3.04 -3.82 -10.34
C TYR A 73 2.70 -2.59 -11.17
N LEU A 74 3.03 -1.38 -10.70
CA LEU A 74 2.75 -0.14 -11.42
C LEU A 74 3.45 -0.08 -12.77
N ALA A 75 4.70 -0.55 -12.83
CA ALA A 75 5.45 -0.68 -14.08
C ALA A 75 4.78 -1.61 -15.11
N ARG A 76 3.92 -2.53 -14.67
CA ARG A 76 3.26 -3.53 -15.53
C ARG A 76 1.82 -3.16 -15.89
N THR A 77 1.06 -2.60 -14.95
CA THR A 77 -0.37 -2.31 -15.14
C THR A 77 -0.64 -0.88 -15.59
N ASN A 78 0.26 0.06 -15.26
CA ASN A 78 0.02 1.50 -15.41
C ASN A 78 -1.28 1.98 -14.71
N ASN A 79 -1.72 1.26 -13.67
CA ASN A 79 -2.95 1.52 -12.92
C ASN A 79 -2.64 1.58 -11.42
N TYR A 80 -2.67 2.78 -10.86
CA TYR A 80 -2.25 3.09 -9.48
C TYR A 80 -3.07 2.33 -8.42
N MET A 81 -4.40 2.34 -8.54
CA MET A 81 -5.30 1.65 -7.60
C MET A 81 -5.08 0.14 -7.64
N GLU A 82 -5.04 -0.42 -8.85
CA GLU A 82 -4.82 -1.85 -9.04
C GLU A 82 -3.45 -2.29 -8.50
N SER A 83 -2.38 -1.55 -8.79
CA SER A 83 -1.05 -1.84 -8.27
C SER A 83 -1.00 -1.78 -6.74
N ALA A 84 -1.69 -0.82 -6.13
CA ALA A 84 -1.75 -0.70 -4.69
C ALA A 84 -2.45 -1.91 -4.05
N VAL A 85 -3.58 -2.34 -4.61
CA VAL A 85 -4.34 -3.51 -4.14
C VAL A 85 -3.53 -4.79 -4.30
N LEU A 86 -2.95 -5.02 -5.49
CA LEU A 86 -2.16 -6.23 -5.77
C LEU A 86 -0.92 -6.31 -4.89
N ALA A 87 -0.24 -5.19 -4.66
CA ALA A 87 0.94 -5.15 -3.80
C ALA A 87 0.62 -5.52 -2.36
N ALA A 88 -0.46 -4.96 -1.79
CA ALA A 88 -0.88 -5.27 -0.43
C ALA A 88 -1.24 -6.75 -0.26
N LYS A 89 -1.99 -7.31 -1.21
CA LYS A 89 -2.33 -8.75 -1.22
C LYS A 89 -1.09 -9.64 -1.34
N ARG A 90 -0.13 -9.26 -2.20
CA ARG A 90 1.11 -10.03 -2.36
C ARG A 90 1.96 -10.02 -1.10
N LEU A 91 2.04 -8.86 -0.43
CA LEU A 91 2.74 -8.70 0.83
C LEU A 91 2.10 -9.53 1.95
N LEU A 92 0.78 -9.46 2.14
CA LEU A 92 0.06 -10.30 3.12
C LEU A 92 0.35 -11.79 2.89
N LYS A 93 0.23 -12.25 1.64
CA LYS A 93 0.55 -13.63 1.27
C LYS A 93 2.01 -14.01 1.60
N ALA A 94 2.96 -13.12 1.34
CA ALA A 94 4.37 -13.36 1.65
C ALA A 94 4.62 -13.46 3.16
N VAL A 95 4.00 -12.59 3.93
CA VAL A 95 4.12 -12.56 5.41
C VAL A 95 3.46 -13.78 6.06
N HIS A 96 2.31 -14.23 5.55
CA HIS A 96 1.69 -15.47 6.00
C HIS A 96 2.58 -16.71 5.75
N ALA A 97 3.38 -16.68 4.69
CA ALA A 97 4.34 -17.74 4.37
C ALA A 97 5.64 -17.67 5.19
N CYS A 98 5.84 -16.62 5.99
CA CYS A 98 6.98 -16.52 6.88
C CYS A 98 6.72 -17.32 8.17
N PRO A 99 7.62 -18.23 8.57
CA PRO A 99 7.51 -18.95 9.83
C PRO A 99 7.67 -18.03 11.06
N GLN A 100 8.36 -16.90 10.90
CA GLN A 100 8.60 -15.91 11.95
C GLN A 100 7.30 -15.18 12.33
N GLU A 101 7.21 -14.77 13.60
CA GLU A 101 6.14 -13.92 14.12
C GLU A 101 6.34 -12.43 13.77
N PHE A 102 7.59 -12.00 13.53
CA PHE A 102 7.90 -10.65 13.08
C PHE A 102 9.04 -10.72 12.05
N PRO A 103 8.76 -11.19 10.83
CA PRO A 103 9.80 -11.37 9.82
C PRO A 103 10.46 -10.03 9.48
N VAL A 104 11.77 -10.00 9.30
CA VAL A 104 12.46 -8.80 8.78
C VAL A 104 12.24 -8.68 7.27
N ALA A 105 12.46 -7.48 6.71
CA ALA A 105 12.20 -7.19 5.30
C ALA A 105 12.78 -8.24 4.32
N THR A 106 14.00 -8.73 4.56
CA THR A 106 14.64 -9.74 3.70
C THR A 106 13.93 -11.08 3.74
N GLU A 107 13.46 -11.53 4.91
CA GLU A 107 12.72 -12.78 5.05
C GLU A 107 11.37 -12.72 4.32
N ILE A 108 10.71 -11.54 4.34
CA ILE A 108 9.50 -11.30 3.56
C ILE A 108 9.81 -11.37 2.05
N ILE A 109 10.90 -10.73 1.62
CA ILE A 109 11.32 -10.70 0.21
C ILE A 109 11.55 -12.12 -0.34
N GLU A 110 12.11 -13.03 0.45
CA GLU A 110 12.29 -14.44 0.07
C GLU A 110 10.97 -15.19 -0.18
N LYS A 111 9.82 -14.64 0.24
CA LYS A 111 8.48 -15.22 0.02
C LYS A 111 7.68 -14.52 -1.09
N ILE A 112 8.26 -13.53 -1.77
CA ILE A 112 7.67 -12.79 -2.91
C ILE A 112 7.92 -13.54 -4.23
#